data_AF-A0A0Q8F1W7-F1
#
_entry.id   AF-A0A0Q8F1W7-F1
#
_cell.length_a   1.000
_cell.length_b   1.000
_cell.length_c   1.000
_cell.angle_alpha   90.00
_cell.angle_beta   90.00
_cell.angle_gamma   90.00
#
_symmetry.space_group_name_H-M   'P 1'
#
loop_
_entity.id
_entity.type
_entity.pdbx_description
1 polymer ?
#
loop_
_entity_poly.entity_id
_entity_poly.type
_entity_poly.pdbx_seq_one_letter_code
_entity_poly.pdbx_strand_id
1 'polypeptide(L)'
;MQSANATNSSSDRAALNAEVKQLTAEIDRVAKQADFNGTKLLDGSFSSQLFQVGANAGQAIAIDKVVDAKANALGGAMFATATFTTASPADGVTGLKIEGLALTNADGSTVTIDTVEVAAQGTATGTRDAAAKALVTAINAKIGESGVYAELGAAGAVSLTSVKDSVGTNGAFKGIAIETGTWTGGTAPADVTASTVATTKQYASNLDISTVKGAQQALEIVDKALTSVNSARADLGAVQNRFTSVVANLQTSSENLAASRSRIRDTDFAKETAELTRTQILQQAGTAMLAQANQVPQNVLSLLR
;
A
#
# COMPACT_ATOMS: atom_id res chain seq x y z
N MET A 1 -15.24 -12.39 -3.97
CA MET A 1 -15.27 -13.85 -4.25
C MET A 1 -16.71 -14.36 -4.33
N GLN A 2 -17.52 -14.25 -3.28
CA GLN A 2 -18.91 -14.74 -3.30
C GLN A 2 -19.76 -14.09 -4.39
N SER A 3 -19.75 -12.76 -4.54
CA SER A 3 -20.53 -12.03 -5.56
C SER A 3 -20.08 -12.25 -7.01
N ALA A 4 -18.86 -12.77 -7.21
CA ALA A 4 -18.35 -13.10 -8.54
C ALA A 4 -18.85 -14.46 -9.05
N ASN A 5 -19.47 -15.28 -8.19
CA ASN A 5 -20.09 -16.53 -8.61
C ASN A 5 -21.38 -16.25 -9.39
N ALA A 6 -21.48 -16.84 -10.58
CA ALA A 6 -22.62 -16.73 -11.49
C ALA A 6 -23.94 -17.27 -10.92
N THR A 7 -23.89 -18.10 -9.87
CA THR A 7 -25.06 -18.68 -9.21
C THR A 7 -25.79 -17.74 -8.25
N ASN A 8 -25.21 -16.58 -7.90
CA ASN A 8 -25.91 -15.62 -7.04
C ASN A 8 -26.99 -14.89 -7.83
N SER A 9 -28.12 -14.64 -7.18
CA SER A 9 -29.15 -13.76 -7.71
C SER A 9 -28.72 -12.28 -7.66
N SER A 10 -29.45 -11.41 -8.36
CA SER A 10 -29.25 -9.96 -8.25
C SER A 10 -29.54 -9.43 -6.84
N SER A 11 -30.52 -10.03 -6.13
CA SER A 11 -30.82 -9.70 -4.74
C SER A 11 -29.68 -10.08 -3.79
N ASP A 12 -29.05 -11.25 -3.98
CA ASP A 12 -27.91 -11.67 -3.14
C ASP A 12 -26.74 -10.71 -3.31
N ARG A 13 -26.42 -10.34 -4.56
CA ARG A 13 -25.36 -9.36 -4.84
C ARG A 13 -25.67 -7.98 -4.29
N ALA A 14 -26.94 -7.55 -4.30
CA ALA A 14 -27.34 -6.27 -3.71
C ALA A 14 -27.15 -6.26 -2.18
N ALA A 15 -27.48 -7.36 -1.49
CA ALA A 15 -27.26 -7.50 -0.05
C ALA A 15 -25.76 -7.47 0.30
N LEU A 16 -24.94 -8.25 -0.43
CA LEU A 16 -23.48 -8.23 -0.25
C LEU A 16 -22.89 -6.84 -0.54
N ASN A 17 -23.41 -6.13 -1.54
CA ASN A 17 -22.96 -4.78 -1.87
C ASN A 17 -23.26 -3.77 -0.74
N ALA A 18 -24.37 -3.95 -0.01
CA ALA A 18 -24.68 -3.12 1.15
C ALA A 18 -23.65 -3.33 2.27
N GLU A 19 -23.23 -4.57 2.51
CA GLU A 19 -22.15 -4.89 3.46
C GLU A 19 -20.81 -4.28 3.03
N VAL A 20 -20.43 -4.41 1.76
CA VAL A 20 -19.22 -3.78 1.21
C VAL A 20 -19.22 -2.26 1.40
N LYS A 21 -20.36 -1.60 1.21
CA LYS A 21 -20.49 -0.16 1.44
C LYS A 21 -20.30 0.21 2.92
N GLN A 22 -20.82 -0.59 3.85
CA GLN A 22 -20.60 -0.39 5.28
C GLN A 22 -19.13 -0.58 5.65
N LEU A 23 -18.48 -1.64 5.17
CA LEU A 23 -17.05 -1.88 5.39
C LEU A 23 -16.19 -0.76 4.81
N THR A 24 -16.54 -0.26 3.62
CA THR A 24 -15.83 0.86 2.99
C THR A 24 -15.98 2.16 3.78
N ALA A 25 -17.18 2.43 4.32
CA ALA A 25 -17.41 3.56 5.21
C ALA A 25 -16.61 3.46 6.51
N GLU A 26 -16.49 2.25 7.06
CA GLU A 26 -15.69 2.00 8.26
C GLU A 26 -14.20 2.18 8.00
N ILE A 27 -13.68 1.70 6.87
CA ILE A 27 -12.30 1.96 6.42
C ILE A 27 -12.04 3.47 6.32
N ASP A 28 -12.95 4.21 5.69
CA ASP A 28 -12.83 5.65 5.52
C ASP A 28 -12.91 6.41 6.86
N ARG A 29 -13.75 5.94 7.79
CA ARG A 29 -13.82 6.46 9.16
C ARG A 29 -12.49 6.28 9.88
N VAL A 30 -11.92 5.08 9.85
CA VAL A 30 -10.62 4.78 10.50
C VAL A 30 -9.52 5.63 9.89
N ALA A 31 -9.46 5.74 8.56
CA ALA A 31 -8.45 6.56 7.87
C ALA A 31 -8.50 8.04 8.30
N LYS A 32 -9.71 8.62 8.41
CA LYS A 32 -9.93 10.02 8.81
C LYS A 32 -9.74 10.26 10.31
N GLN A 33 -10.00 9.26 11.14
CA GLN A 33 -9.96 9.42 12.59
C GLN A 33 -8.58 9.12 13.17
N ALA A 34 -7.84 8.15 12.63
CA ALA A 34 -6.53 7.75 13.13
C ALA A 34 -5.56 8.94 13.25
N ASP A 35 -5.22 9.31 14.48
CA ASP A 35 -4.27 10.35 14.81
C ASP A 35 -3.35 9.92 15.96
N PHE A 36 -2.19 10.56 16.02
CA PHE A 36 -1.30 10.51 17.17
C PHE A 36 -1.01 11.94 17.61
N ASN A 37 -1.40 12.27 18.85
CA ASN A 37 -1.23 13.60 19.42
C ASN A 37 -1.78 14.72 18.50
N GLY A 38 -2.97 14.52 17.93
CA GLY A 38 -3.61 15.48 17.01
C GLY A 38 -3.10 15.45 15.58
N THR A 39 -2.03 14.69 15.29
CA THR A 39 -1.49 14.55 13.93
C THR A 39 -2.14 13.37 13.22
N LYS A 40 -2.84 13.63 12.11
CA LYS A 40 -3.48 12.58 11.31
C LYS A 40 -2.43 11.69 10.65
N LEU A 41 -2.69 10.39 10.64
CA LEU A 41 -1.71 9.39 10.21
C LEU A 41 -2.03 8.77 8.85
N LEU A 42 -3.32 8.56 8.54
CA LEU A 42 -3.77 7.71 7.44
C LEU A 42 -4.64 8.42 6.41
N ASP A 43 -4.88 9.72 6.57
CA ASP A 43 -5.73 10.49 5.65
C ASP A 43 -4.95 11.14 4.49
N GLY A 44 -3.69 10.75 4.31
CA GLY A 44 -2.79 11.30 3.29
C GLY A 44 -2.18 12.67 3.62
N SER A 45 -2.58 13.32 4.72
CA SER A 45 -1.99 14.59 5.17
C SER A 45 -0.68 14.41 5.93
N PHE A 46 -0.40 13.20 6.44
CA PHE A 46 0.84 12.89 7.12
C PHE A 46 2.05 13.07 6.18
N SER A 47 2.84 14.11 6.42
CA SER A 47 4.14 14.30 5.81
C SER A 47 5.24 13.62 6.62
N SER A 48 6.42 13.44 6.04
CA SER A 48 7.59 12.90 6.77
C SER A 48 7.82 13.68 8.07
N GLN A 49 7.98 12.97 9.17
CA GLN A 49 8.25 13.54 10.51
C GLN A 49 9.59 13.04 11.02
N LEU A 50 10.39 13.96 11.59
CA LEU A 50 11.70 13.65 12.17
C LEU A 50 11.61 13.55 13.69
N PHE A 51 12.11 12.45 14.22
CA PHE A 51 12.24 12.22 15.65
C PHE A 51 13.71 12.29 16.02
N GLN A 52 14.09 13.33 16.75
CA GLN A 52 15.43 13.45 17.31
C GLN A 52 15.63 12.34 18.34
N VAL A 53 16.65 11.50 18.14
CA VAL A 53 16.94 10.35 19.00
C VAL A 53 18.34 10.41 19.59
N GLY A 54 19.24 11.23 19.05
CA GLY A 54 20.58 11.42 19.59
C GLY A 54 20.77 12.72 20.36
N ALA A 55 21.95 12.90 20.95
CA ALA A 55 22.30 14.10 21.70
C ALA A 55 22.60 15.32 20.81
N ASN A 56 23.00 15.08 19.54
CA ASN A 56 23.41 16.14 18.62
C ASN A 56 22.38 16.39 17.52
N ALA A 57 22.24 17.63 17.07
CA ALA A 57 21.38 17.99 15.96
C ALA A 57 21.67 17.12 14.71
N GLY A 58 20.61 16.63 14.06
CA GLY A 58 20.70 15.76 12.89
C GLY A 58 20.73 14.26 13.19
N GLN A 59 20.87 13.86 14.46
CA GLN A 59 20.72 12.45 14.87
C GLN A 59 19.24 12.09 15.05
N ALA A 60 18.54 11.90 13.92
CA ALA A 60 17.11 11.64 13.90
C ALA A 60 16.73 10.34 13.18
N ILE A 61 15.54 9.85 13.50
CA ILE A 61 14.82 8.84 12.73
C ILE A 61 13.65 9.54 12.05
N ALA A 62 13.56 9.41 10.73
CA ALA A 62 12.40 9.85 9.99
C ALA A 62 11.33 8.76 9.99
N ILE A 63 10.08 9.16 10.15
CA ILE A 63 8.91 8.38 9.73
C ILE A 63 8.46 9.02 8.44
N ASP A 64 8.67 8.33 7.32
CA ASP A 64 8.31 8.84 6.00
C ASP A 64 6.79 8.90 5.79
N LYS A 65 6.39 9.55 4.69
CA LYS A 65 4.98 9.68 4.33
C LYS A 65 4.29 8.31 4.30
N VAL A 66 3.16 8.21 5.00
CA VAL A 66 2.31 7.02 5.03
C VAL A 66 1.29 7.06 3.89
N VAL A 67 0.76 5.91 3.52
CA VAL A 67 -0.32 5.76 2.53
C VAL A 67 -1.55 6.62 2.87
N ASP A 68 -2.18 7.22 1.86
CA ASP A 68 -3.54 7.77 1.99
C ASP A 68 -4.55 6.62 1.95
N ALA A 69 -5.03 6.23 3.13
CA ALA A 69 -5.93 5.10 3.32
C ALA A 69 -7.41 5.47 3.24
N LYS A 70 -7.76 6.73 2.89
CA LYS A 70 -9.17 7.10 2.66
C LYS A 70 -9.74 6.27 1.52
N ALA A 71 -11.04 5.99 1.59
CA ALA A 71 -11.69 5.14 0.58
C ALA A 71 -11.58 5.73 -0.85
N ASN A 72 -11.48 7.06 -0.98
CA ASN A 72 -11.35 7.75 -2.28
C ASN A 72 -9.91 7.86 -2.81
N ALA A 73 -8.92 7.30 -2.12
CA ALA A 73 -7.51 7.30 -2.52
C ALA A 73 -6.90 5.89 -2.54
N LEU A 74 -7.48 4.97 -1.77
CA LEU A 74 -6.99 3.62 -1.62
C LEU A 74 -7.35 2.73 -2.83
N GLY A 75 -6.38 1.93 -3.30
CA GLY A 75 -6.61 0.90 -4.32
C GLY A 75 -6.77 1.39 -5.76
N GLY A 76 -6.33 2.61 -6.08
CA GLY A 76 -6.54 3.25 -7.38
C GLY A 76 -6.23 2.36 -8.59
N ALA A 77 -7.26 2.03 -9.37
CA ALA A 77 -7.19 1.23 -10.60
C ALA A 77 -7.92 1.91 -11.76
N MET A 78 -7.44 1.73 -12.99
CA MET A 78 -8.12 2.18 -14.21
C MET A 78 -8.50 0.96 -15.02
N PHE A 79 -9.65 1.00 -15.67
CA PHE A 79 -10.15 -0.13 -16.44
C PHE A 79 -10.40 0.30 -17.88
N ALA A 80 -9.65 -0.28 -18.82
CA ALA A 80 -9.79 -0.02 -20.24
C ALA A 80 -11.15 -0.49 -20.74
N THR A 81 -11.73 0.26 -21.68
CA THR A 81 -12.96 -0.11 -22.37
C THR A 81 -12.76 -0.07 -23.87
N ALA A 82 -13.21 -1.10 -24.57
CA ALA A 82 -13.23 -1.19 -26.01
C ALA A 82 -14.64 -1.56 -26.46
N THR A 83 -15.05 -1.15 -27.65
CA THR A 83 -16.33 -1.55 -28.20
C THR A 83 -16.16 -1.76 -29.70
N PHE A 84 -16.74 -2.84 -30.19
CA PHE A 84 -16.89 -3.07 -31.63
C PHE A 84 -18.32 -3.51 -31.90
N THR A 85 -18.79 -3.29 -33.12
CA THR A 85 -20.15 -3.64 -33.50
C THR A 85 -20.11 -4.75 -34.54
N THR A 86 -20.84 -5.82 -34.26
CA THR A 86 -21.04 -6.89 -35.22
C THR A 86 -21.97 -6.42 -36.34
N ALA A 87 -21.57 -6.59 -37.60
CA ALA A 87 -22.42 -6.23 -38.72
C ALA A 87 -23.54 -7.27 -38.90
N SER A 88 -24.71 -6.83 -39.36
CA SER A 88 -25.72 -7.79 -39.82
C SER A 88 -25.17 -8.57 -41.02
N PRO A 89 -25.31 -9.90 -41.05
CA PRO A 89 -24.96 -10.68 -42.23
C PRO A 89 -25.92 -10.36 -43.40
N ALA A 90 -25.56 -10.78 -44.61
CA ALA A 90 -26.46 -10.71 -45.75
C ALA A 90 -27.69 -11.60 -45.53
N ASP A 91 -28.80 -11.28 -46.21
CA ASP A 91 -29.98 -12.14 -46.18
C ASP A 91 -29.69 -13.51 -46.79
N GLY A 92 -30.26 -14.57 -46.21
CA GLY A 92 -30.11 -15.94 -46.71
C GLY A 92 -28.85 -16.69 -46.27
N VAL A 93 -28.03 -16.13 -45.36
CA VAL A 93 -26.90 -16.87 -44.76
C VAL A 93 -27.41 -18.08 -43.96
N THR A 94 -26.69 -19.18 -44.01
CA THR A 94 -27.02 -20.43 -43.27
C THR A 94 -26.55 -20.41 -41.82
N GLY A 95 -25.67 -19.47 -41.48
CA GLY A 95 -25.10 -19.29 -40.16
C GLY A 95 -23.92 -18.33 -40.21
N LEU A 96 -23.34 -18.06 -39.05
CA LEU A 96 -22.18 -17.20 -38.89
C LEU A 96 -21.12 -17.92 -38.05
N LYS A 97 -19.87 -17.86 -38.52
CA LYS A 97 -18.72 -18.48 -37.86
C LYS A 97 -17.62 -17.44 -37.66
N ILE A 98 -17.06 -17.37 -36.45
CA ILE A 98 -16.00 -16.45 -36.06
C ILE A 98 -14.80 -17.30 -35.63
N GLU A 99 -13.66 -17.12 -36.28
CA GLU A 99 -12.44 -17.87 -36.04
C GLU A 99 -11.23 -16.96 -35.87
N GLY A 100 -10.32 -17.31 -34.96
CA GLY A 100 -9.08 -16.57 -34.76
C GLY A 100 -9.27 -15.20 -34.13
N LEU A 101 -10.39 -14.95 -33.44
CA LEU A 101 -10.55 -13.76 -32.61
C LEU A 101 -9.49 -13.79 -31.51
N ALA A 102 -8.72 -12.71 -31.36
CA ALA A 102 -7.73 -12.58 -30.30
C ALA A 102 -7.95 -11.29 -29.50
N LEU A 103 -7.81 -11.39 -28.18
CA LEU A 103 -7.87 -10.27 -27.24
C LEU A 103 -6.49 -10.03 -26.66
N THR A 104 -5.95 -8.83 -26.83
CA THR A 104 -4.78 -8.40 -26.07
C THR A 104 -5.24 -7.63 -24.85
N ASN A 105 -4.89 -8.14 -23.68
CA ASN A 105 -5.31 -7.58 -22.41
C ASN A 105 -4.49 -6.34 -22.06
N ALA A 106 -4.89 -5.65 -20.99
CA ALA A 106 -4.12 -4.57 -20.40
C ALA A 106 -2.66 -4.97 -20.07
N ASP A 107 -2.35 -6.24 -19.79
CA ASP A 107 -0.97 -6.67 -19.53
C ASP A 107 -0.12 -6.88 -20.80
N GLY A 108 -0.74 -6.81 -21.99
CA GLY A 108 -0.09 -7.12 -23.28
C GLY A 108 -0.13 -8.59 -23.66
N SER A 109 -0.69 -9.45 -22.82
CA SER A 109 -0.92 -10.87 -23.14
C SER A 109 -2.06 -11.00 -24.15
N THR A 110 -1.87 -11.84 -25.17
CA THR A 110 -2.87 -12.11 -26.20
C THR A 110 -3.52 -13.47 -25.95
N VAL A 111 -4.84 -13.50 -25.86
CA VAL A 111 -5.66 -14.68 -25.63
C VAL A 111 -6.57 -14.90 -26.83
N THR A 112 -6.45 -16.07 -27.46
CA THR A 112 -7.35 -16.48 -28.54
C THR A 112 -8.68 -16.94 -27.97
N ILE A 113 -9.77 -16.51 -28.58
CA ILE A 113 -11.12 -16.94 -28.23
C ILE A 113 -11.49 -18.15 -29.08
N ASP A 114 -12.15 -19.12 -28.45
CA ASP A 114 -12.61 -20.34 -29.12
C ASP A 114 -13.57 -19.98 -30.27
N THR A 115 -13.57 -20.82 -31.31
CA THR A 115 -14.44 -20.64 -32.47
C THR A 115 -15.90 -20.53 -32.06
N VAL A 116 -16.56 -19.48 -32.54
CA VAL A 116 -17.99 -19.25 -32.30
C VAL A 116 -18.74 -19.56 -33.58
N GLU A 117 -19.71 -20.47 -33.50
CA GLU A 117 -20.56 -20.85 -34.63
C GLU A 117 -22.03 -20.77 -34.21
N VAL A 118 -22.84 -20.09 -35.02
CA VAL A 118 -24.27 -19.90 -34.78
C VAL A 118 -25.06 -20.13 -36.07
N ALA A 119 -26.10 -20.94 -35.98
CA ALA A 119 -27.02 -21.18 -37.10
C ALA A 119 -27.88 -19.94 -37.41
N ALA A 120 -28.45 -19.88 -38.62
CA ALA A 120 -29.34 -18.79 -39.00
C ALA A 120 -30.61 -18.74 -38.11
N GLN A 121 -30.97 -17.55 -37.64
CA GLN A 121 -32.10 -17.33 -36.74
C GLN A 121 -33.32 -16.73 -37.47
N GLY A 122 -33.51 -17.07 -38.75
CA GLY A 122 -34.63 -16.64 -39.58
C GLY A 122 -34.58 -15.18 -40.08
N THR A 123 -33.81 -14.30 -39.44
CA THR A 123 -33.53 -12.93 -39.90
C THR A 123 -32.03 -12.63 -39.77
N ALA A 124 -31.49 -11.76 -40.64
CA ALA A 124 -30.09 -11.32 -40.53
C ALA A 124 -29.78 -10.72 -39.15
N THR A 125 -30.67 -9.86 -38.64
CA THR A 125 -30.58 -9.26 -37.30
C THR A 125 -30.58 -10.32 -36.19
N GLY A 126 -31.46 -11.32 -36.26
CA GLY A 126 -31.51 -12.41 -35.29
C GLY A 126 -30.24 -13.25 -35.28
N THR A 127 -29.68 -13.55 -36.46
CA THR A 127 -28.42 -14.30 -36.59
C THR A 127 -27.26 -13.51 -36.00
N ARG A 128 -27.18 -12.19 -36.28
CA ARG A 128 -26.19 -11.28 -35.69
C ARG A 128 -26.30 -11.26 -34.17
N ASP A 129 -27.48 -11.08 -33.61
CA ASP A 129 -27.64 -10.95 -32.15
C ASP A 129 -27.33 -12.26 -31.42
N ALA A 130 -27.68 -13.40 -32.02
CA ALA A 130 -27.30 -14.71 -31.49
C ALA A 130 -25.78 -14.92 -31.56
N ALA A 131 -25.12 -14.53 -32.65
CA ALA A 131 -23.67 -14.58 -32.78
C ALA A 131 -22.96 -13.65 -31.78
N ALA A 132 -23.43 -12.42 -31.62
CA ALA A 132 -22.87 -11.47 -30.65
C ALA A 132 -23.03 -11.98 -29.20
N LYS A 133 -24.17 -12.62 -28.87
CA LYS A 133 -24.38 -13.26 -27.56
C LYS A 133 -23.47 -14.47 -27.35
N ALA A 134 -23.29 -15.31 -28.36
CA ALA A 134 -22.37 -16.45 -28.30
C ALA A 134 -20.91 -15.97 -28.16
N LEU A 135 -20.54 -14.88 -28.85
CA LEU A 135 -19.24 -14.24 -28.75
C LEU A 135 -18.97 -13.69 -27.35
N VAL A 136 -19.91 -12.96 -26.77
CA VAL A 136 -19.84 -12.50 -25.37
C VAL A 136 -19.64 -13.67 -24.41
N THR A 137 -20.33 -14.80 -24.65
CA THR A 137 -20.19 -16.01 -23.83
C THR A 137 -18.79 -16.62 -23.98
N ALA A 138 -18.26 -16.74 -25.20
CA ALA A 138 -16.93 -17.26 -25.45
C ALA A 138 -15.83 -16.37 -24.84
N ILE A 139 -15.97 -15.05 -24.93
CA ILE A 139 -15.03 -14.10 -24.32
C ILE A 139 -15.08 -14.22 -22.79
N ASN A 140 -16.28 -14.23 -22.20
CA ASN A 140 -16.43 -14.33 -20.74
C ASN A 140 -15.98 -15.69 -20.19
N ALA A 141 -16.02 -16.77 -20.99
CA ALA A 141 -15.45 -18.06 -20.59
C ALA A 141 -13.92 -18.00 -20.42
N LYS A 142 -13.25 -17.08 -21.13
CA LYS A 142 -11.80 -16.86 -21.06
C LYS A 142 -11.40 -15.73 -20.11
N ILE A 143 -12.31 -15.18 -19.30
CA ILE A 143 -12.01 -14.04 -18.42
C ILE A 143 -10.87 -14.27 -17.42
N GLY A 144 -10.65 -15.52 -16.99
CA GLY A 144 -9.52 -15.85 -16.11
C GLY A 144 -8.16 -15.69 -16.77
N GLU A 145 -8.10 -15.86 -18.10
CA GLU A 145 -6.89 -15.73 -18.91
C GLU A 145 -6.79 -14.33 -19.54
N SER A 146 -7.93 -13.80 -20.02
CA SER A 146 -8.00 -12.48 -20.67
C SER A 146 -8.07 -11.32 -19.68
N GLY A 147 -8.64 -11.49 -18.49
CA GLY A 147 -8.94 -10.33 -17.63
C GLY A 147 -9.82 -9.28 -18.32
N VAL A 148 -10.59 -9.67 -19.35
CA VAL A 148 -11.53 -8.82 -20.08
C VAL A 148 -12.93 -9.40 -19.95
N TYR A 149 -13.88 -8.56 -19.56
CA TYR A 149 -15.31 -8.86 -19.47
C TYR A 149 -16.06 -8.27 -20.66
N ALA A 150 -16.91 -9.06 -21.30
CA ALA A 150 -17.73 -8.67 -22.43
C ALA A 150 -19.21 -8.52 -22.04
N GLU A 151 -19.85 -7.49 -22.59
CA GLU A 151 -21.28 -7.22 -22.46
C GLU A 151 -21.89 -6.95 -23.84
N LEU A 152 -23.11 -7.44 -24.05
CA LEU A 152 -23.87 -7.16 -25.26
C LEU A 152 -24.63 -5.85 -25.09
N GLY A 153 -24.36 -4.89 -25.96
CA GLY A 153 -25.10 -3.64 -26.12
C GLY A 153 -26.21 -3.74 -27.19
N ALA A 154 -26.81 -2.60 -27.50
CA ALA A 154 -27.81 -2.53 -28.56
C ALA A 154 -27.21 -2.77 -29.95
N ALA A 155 -28.03 -3.25 -30.90
CA ALA A 155 -27.66 -3.41 -32.31
C ALA A 155 -26.37 -4.22 -32.57
N GLY A 156 -26.09 -5.24 -31.75
CA GLY A 156 -24.90 -6.10 -31.92
C GLY A 156 -23.58 -5.47 -31.49
N ALA A 157 -23.61 -4.37 -30.73
CA ALA A 157 -22.43 -3.81 -30.09
C ALA A 157 -21.93 -4.74 -28.98
N VAL A 158 -20.63 -5.04 -28.97
CA VAL A 158 -19.97 -5.82 -27.92
C VAL A 158 -19.02 -4.89 -27.19
N SER A 159 -19.35 -4.58 -25.94
CA SER A 159 -18.54 -3.75 -25.05
C SER A 159 -17.63 -4.63 -24.22
N LEU A 160 -16.33 -4.35 -24.28
CA LEU A 160 -15.30 -5.05 -23.54
C LEU A 160 -14.72 -4.11 -22.48
N THR A 161 -14.62 -4.60 -21.25
CA THR A 161 -14.06 -3.84 -20.13
C THR A 161 -13.01 -4.69 -19.44
N SER A 162 -11.85 -4.09 -19.14
CA SER A 162 -10.81 -4.77 -18.36
C SER A 162 -11.30 -4.93 -16.92
N VAL A 163 -11.05 -6.10 -16.34
CA VAL A 163 -11.20 -6.33 -14.90
C VAL A 163 -9.88 -6.25 -14.15
N LYS A 164 -8.77 -6.12 -14.90
CA LYS A 164 -7.42 -5.85 -14.41
C LYS A 164 -7.02 -4.41 -14.63
N ASP A 165 -6.10 -3.92 -13.81
CA ASP A 165 -5.62 -2.55 -13.94
C ASP A 165 -4.99 -2.30 -15.31
N SER A 166 -5.41 -1.20 -15.91
CA SER A 166 -5.00 -0.78 -17.25
C SER A 166 -3.89 0.27 -17.20
N VAL A 167 -3.07 0.23 -16.15
CA VAL A 167 -1.92 1.12 -15.98
C VAL A 167 -0.67 0.27 -15.76
N GLY A 168 0.35 0.50 -16.58
CA GLY A 168 1.65 -0.12 -16.40
C GLY A 168 2.38 0.38 -15.15
N THR A 169 3.43 -0.33 -14.77
CA THR A 169 4.36 0.08 -13.68
C THR A 169 5.02 1.45 -13.93
N ASN A 170 5.08 1.88 -15.20
CA ASN A 170 5.55 3.19 -15.64
C ASN A 170 4.47 4.28 -15.66
N GLY A 171 3.24 3.97 -15.23
CA GLY A 171 2.11 4.91 -15.25
C GLY A 171 1.46 5.08 -16.63
N ALA A 172 1.93 4.37 -17.66
CA ALA A 172 1.33 4.44 -19.00
C ALA A 172 0.03 3.64 -19.04
N PHE A 173 -0.99 4.20 -19.71
CA PHE A 173 -2.24 3.47 -19.94
C PHE A 173 -1.99 2.32 -20.92
N LYS A 174 -2.51 1.14 -20.57
CA LYS A 174 -2.46 -0.06 -21.38
C LYS A 174 -3.90 -0.44 -21.77
N GLY A 175 -4.24 -0.20 -23.03
CA GLY A 175 -5.57 -0.49 -23.55
C GLY A 175 -5.80 -1.97 -23.81
N ILE A 176 -7.07 -2.32 -24.04
CA ILE A 176 -7.45 -3.58 -24.67
C ILE A 176 -7.28 -3.42 -26.19
N ALA A 177 -6.73 -4.44 -26.85
CA ALA A 177 -6.78 -4.56 -28.29
C ALA A 177 -7.51 -5.84 -28.72
N ILE A 178 -8.08 -5.82 -29.92
CA ILE A 178 -8.90 -6.90 -30.46
C ILE A 178 -8.51 -7.09 -31.92
N GLU A 179 -8.08 -8.29 -32.26
CA GLU A 179 -8.01 -8.76 -33.65
C GLU A 179 -9.27 -9.57 -33.93
N THR A 180 -10.16 -9.05 -34.77
CA THR A 180 -11.54 -9.56 -34.92
C THR A 180 -11.62 -10.92 -35.62
N GLY A 181 -10.52 -11.38 -36.20
CA GLY A 181 -10.40 -12.68 -36.85
C GLY A 181 -11.19 -12.78 -38.15
N THR A 182 -11.46 -14.00 -38.58
CA THR A 182 -12.18 -14.30 -39.82
C THR A 182 -13.65 -14.55 -39.53
N TRP A 183 -14.53 -13.87 -40.26
CA TRP A 183 -15.99 -14.01 -40.16
C TRP A 183 -16.53 -14.69 -41.42
N THR A 184 -17.01 -15.92 -41.31
CA THR A 184 -17.69 -16.64 -42.40
C THR A 184 -19.20 -16.44 -42.29
N GLY A 185 -19.87 -16.11 -43.39
CA GLY A 185 -21.30 -15.79 -43.38
C GLY A 185 -21.62 -14.42 -42.79
N GLY A 186 -20.62 -13.54 -42.64
CA GLY A 186 -20.76 -12.18 -42.13
C GLY A 186 -19.59 -11.29 -42.54
N THR A 187 -19.62 -10.02 -42.12
CA THR A 187 -18.50 -9.07 -42.31
C THR A 187 -17.78 -8.90 -40.98
N ALA A 188 -16.45 -9.07 -40.98
CA ALA A 188 -15.64 -8.82 -39.80
C ALA A 188 -15.68 -7.33 -39.42
N PRO A 189 -15.88 -6.99 -38.14
CA PRO A 189 -15.67 -5.63 -37.65
C PRO A 189 -14.20 -5.22 -37.82
N ALA A 190 -13.93 -3.92 -37.82
CA ALA A 190 -12.54 -3.44 -37.77
C ALA A 190 -11.87 -3.86 -36.45
N ASP A 191 -10.58 -4.17 -36.52
CA ASP A 191 -9.76 -4.40 -35.35
C ASP A 191 -9.78 -3.19 -34.43
N VAL A 192 -9.81 -3.44 -33.12
CA VAL A 192 -9.71 -2.39 -32.12
C VAL A 192 -8.27 -2.34 -31.66
N THR A 193 -7.51 -1.38 -32.17
CA THR A 193 -6.08 -1.22 -31.85
C THR A 193 -5.81 -0.25 -30.70
N ALA A 194 -6.80 0.56 -30.31
CA ALA A 194 -6.70 1.46 -29.16
C ALA A 194 -8.05 1.57 -28.43
N SER A 195 -8.09 1.01 -27.21
CA SER A 195 -9.19 1.21 -26.26
C SER A 195 -9.33 2.68 -25.85
N THR A 196 -10.55 3.14 -25.59
CA THR A 196 -10.79 4.46 -25.00
C THR A 196 -10.20 4.49 -23.59
N VAL A 197 -9.29 5.44 -23.34
CA VAL A 197 -8.70 5.66 -22.02
C VAL A 197 -9.82 5.93 -21.01
N ALA A 198 -9.97 5.09 -19.99
CA ALA A 198 -10.79 5.46 -18.84
C ALA A 198 -10.15 6.70 -18.21
N THR A 199 -10.86 7.83 -18.19
CA THR A 199 -10.25 9.12 -17.83
C THR A 199 -9.97 9.29 -16.34
N THR A 200 -10.40 8.34 -15.50
CA THR A 200 -10.33 8.43 -14.04
C THR A 200 -10.08 7.08 -13.38
N LYS A 201 -9.19 7.08 -12.37
CA LYS A 201 -9.00 5.96 -11.45
C LYS A 201 -10.26 5.73 -10.63
N GLN A 202 -10.61 4.47 -10.45
CA GLN A 202 -11.60 3.98 -9.50
C GLN A 202 -10.88 3.60 -8.21
N TYR A 203 -11.47 3.96 -7.07
CA TYR A 203 -10.91 3.72 -5.75
C TYR A 203 -11.83 2.84 -4.91
N ALA A 204 -11.42 2.55 -3.67
CA ALA A 204 -12.23 1.75 -2.76
C ALA A 204 -13.65 2.31 -2.55
N SER A 205 -13.84 3.63 -2.61
CA SER A 205 -15.14 4.29 -2.54
C SER A 205 -16.08 3.97 -3.70
N ASN A 206 -15.53 3.52 -4.84
CA ASN A 206 -16.27 3.19 -6.05
C ASN A 206 -16.62 1.70 -6.14
N LEU A 207 -16.33 0.90 -5.10
CA LEU A 207 -16.67 -0.51 -5.10
C LEU A 207 -18.19 -0.72 -5.27
N ASP A 208 -18.55 -1.44 -6.33
CA ASP A 208 -19.89 -1.93 -6.56
C ASP A 208 -19.83 -3.38 -7.02
N ILE A 209 -20.32 -4.30 -6.18
CA ILE A 209 -20.31 -5.73 -6.46
C ILE A 209 -21.69 -6.27 -6.89
N SER A 210 -22.61 -5.39 -7.30
CA SER A 210 -23.95 -5.74 -7.79
C SER A 210 -23.94 -6.51 -9.12
N THR A 211 -22.85 -6.41 -9.87
CA THR A 211 -22.63 -7.08 -11.17
C THR A 211 -21.37 -7.96 -11.14
N VAL A 212 -21.26 -8.92 -12.04
CA VAL A 212 -20.05 -9.77 -12.16
C VAL A 212 -18.84 -8.92 -12.52
N LYS A 213 -19.00 -7.99 -13.48
CA LYS A 213 -17.98 -6.99 -13.86
C LYS A 213 -17.49 -6.19 -12.64
N GLY A 214 -18.43 -5.58 -11.90
CA GLY A 214 -18.10 -4.78 -10.73
C GLY A 214 -17.46 -5.60 -9.61
N ALA A 215 -17.90 -6.84 -9.41
CA ALA A 215 -17.28 -7.77 -8.46
C ALA A 215 -15.83 -8.12 -8.82
N GLN A 216 -15.52 -8.30 -10.11
CA GLN A 216 -14.16 -8.58 -10.58
C GLN A 216 -13.26 -7.34 -10.48
N GLN A 217 -13.77 -6.16 -10.86
CA GLN A 217 -13.05 -4.89 -10.70
C GLN A 217 -12.80 -4.56 -9.22
N ALA A 218 -13.77 -4.85 -8.35
CA ALA A 218 -13.61 -4.69 -6.90
C ALA A 218 -12.46 -5.56 -6.35
N LEU A 219 -12.26 -6.78 -6.87
CA LEU A 219 -11.13 -7.62 -6.45
C LEU A 219 -9.79 -6.97 -6.78
N GLU A 220 -9.67 -6.38 -7.97
CA GLU A 220 -8.44 -5.68 -8.37
C GLU A 220 -8.16 -4.44 -7.51
N ILE A 221 -9.19 -3.63 -7.23
CA ILE A 221 -9.06 -2.46 -6.35
C ILE A 221 -8.65 -2.88 -4.94
N VAL A 222 -9.27 -3.95 -4.41
CA VAL A 222 -8.96 -4.48 -3.08
C VAL A 222 -7.54 -5.06 -3.02
N ASP A 223 -7.09 -5.78 -4.05
CA ASP A 223 -5.74 -6.33 -4.10
C ASP A 223 -4.67 -5.20 -4.09
N LYS A 224 -4.92 -4.14 -4.87
CA LYS A 224 -4.08 -2.94 -4.83
C LYS A 224 -4.12 -2.22 -3.50
N ALA A 225 -5.30 -2.11 -2.88
CA ALA A 225 -5.46 -1.54 -1.56
C ALA A 225 -4.65 -2.33 -0.51
N LEU A 226 -4.77 -3.66 -0.52
CA LEU A 226 -4.02 -4.55 0.37
C LEU A 226 -2.52 -4.45 0.14
N THR A 227 -2.06 -4.41 -1.12
CA THR A 227 -0.65 -4.20 -1.45
C THR A 227 -0.12 -2.87 -0.90
N SER A 228 -0.90 -1.80 -1.03
CA SER A 228 -0.53 -0.48 -0.50
C SER A 228 -0.46 -0.47 1.04
N VAL A 229 -1.43 -1.12 1.71
CA VAL A 229 -1.44 -1.24 3.19
C VAL A 229 -0.31 -2.12 3.69
N ASN A 230 -0.03 -3.24 3.01
CA ASN A 230 1.06 -4.15 3.36
C ASN A 230 2.41 -3.46 3.23
N SER A 231 2.63 -2.68 2.17
CA SER A 231 3.85 -1.88 1.99
C SER A 231 4.01 -0.88 3.13
N ALA A 232 2.96 -0.11 3.44
CA ALA A 232 2.99 0.85 4.55
C ALA A 232 3.25 0.19 5.93
N ARG A 233 2.68 -1.01 6.18
CA ARG A 233 2.95 -1.77 7.41
C ARG A 233 4.38 -2.30 7.49
N ALA A 234 4.95 -2.70 6.35
CA ALA A 234 6.34 -3.15 6.28
C ALA A 234 7.29 -1.99 6.61
N ASP A 235 7.07 -0.81 6.04
CA ASP A 235 7.87 0.38 6.31
C ASP A 235 7.77 0.81 7.79
N LEU A 236 6.56 0.84 8.35
CA LEU A 236 6.35 1.12 9.78
C LEU A 236 6.99 0.06 10.69
N GLY A 237 7.02 -1.20 10.27
CA GLY A 237 7.70 -2.28 10.99
C GLY A 237 9.22 -2.09 10.99
N ALA A 238 9.81 -1.70 9.86
CA ALA A 238 11.23 -1.39 9.76
C ALA A 238 11.62 -0.19 10.64
N VAL A 239 10.79 0.86 10.65
CA VAL A 239 10.97 2.02 11.51
C VAL A 239 10.87 1.66 12.99
N GLN A 240 9.90 0.81 13.39
CA GLN A 240 9.82 0.29 14.76
C GLN A 240 11.08 -0.46 15.18
N ASN A 241 11.60 -1.36 14.34
CA ASN A 241 12.85 -2.07 14.62
C ASN A 241 14.03 -1.12 14.81
N ARG A 242 14.09 -0.06 13.99
CA ARG A 242 15.12 0.99 14.08
C ARG A 242 14.99 1.76 15.39
N PHE A 243 13.77 2.16 15.81
CA PHE A 243 13.55 2.78 17.11
C PHE A 243 13.93 1.85 18.27
N THR A 244 13.56 0.57 18.25
CA THR A 244 13.91 -0.38 19.32
C THR A 244 15.44 -0.53 19.46
N SER A 245 16.16 -0.62 18.35
CA SER A 245 17.62 -0.72 18.36
C SER A 245 18.28 0.56 18.88
N VAL A 246 17.76 1.72 18.48
CA VAL A 246 18.26 3.00 18.98
C VAL A 246 17.95 3.19 20.47
N VAL A 247 16.77 2.80 20.94
CA VAL A 247 16.41 2.84 22.36
C VAL A 247 17.37 1.97 23.18
N ALA A 248 17.65 0.74 22.74
CA ALA A 248 18.59 -0.14 23.43
C ALA A 248 20.00 0.48 23.49
N ASN A 249 20.48 1.06 22.38
CA ASN A 249 21.78 1.72 22.34
C ASN A 249 21.84 2.94 23.28
N LEU A 250 20.80 3.79 23.26
CA LEU A 250 20.71 4.97 24.12
C LEU A 250 20.64 4.60 25.60
N GLN A 251 19.95 3.51 25.96
CA GLN A 251 19.92 3.00 27.33
C GLN A 251 21.32 2.60 27.80
N THR A 252 22.05 1.80 26.99
CA THR A 252 23.44 1.43 27.30
C THR A 252 24.36 2.65 27.37
N SER A 253 24.22 3.61 26.45
CA SER A 253 25.01 4.85 26.46
C SER A 253 24.72 5.68 27.72
N SER A 254 23.45 5.82 28.09
CA SER A 254 23.02 6.51 29.31
C SER A 254 23.57 5.84 30.57
N GLU A 255 23.54 4.51 30.65
CA GLU A 255 24.10 3.74 31.77
C GLU A 255 25.61 3.92 31.88
N ASN A 256 26.34 3.81 30.75
CA ASN A 256 27.78 4.02 30.71
C ASN A 256 28.18 5.46 31.09
N LEU A 257 27.42 6.47 30.64
CA LEU A 257 27.64 7.87 31.00
C LEU A 257 27.32 8.11 32.48
N ALA A 258 26.25 7.52 33.02
CA ALA A 258 25.92 7.59 34.44
C ALA A 258 27.03 6.97 35.31
N ALA A 259 27.52 5.78 34.94
CA ALA A 259 28.62 5.10 35.62
C ALA A 259 29.93 5.88 35.54
N SER A 260 30.24 6.47 34.38
CA SER A 260 31.40 7.34 34.20
C SER A 260 31.30 8.60 35.06
N ARG A 261 30.13 9.23 35.10
CA ARG A 261 29.86 10.38 35.97
C ARG A 261 29.98 10.03 37.45
N SER A 262 29.49 8.85 37.87
CA SER A 262 29.65 8.36 39.25
C SER A 262 31.12 8.19 39.60
N ARG A 263 31.91 7.51 38.75
CA ARG A 263 33.35 7.32 38.99
C ARG A 263 34.10 8.63 39.12
N ILE A 264 33.83 9.61 38.25
CA ILE A 264 34.44 10.94 38.34
C ILE A 264 34.06 11.61 39.68
N ARG A 265 32.76 11.59 40.04
CA ARG A 265 32.27 12.13 41.32
C ARG A 265 32.91 11.44 42.54
N ASP A 266 33.04 10.12 42.51
CA ASP A 266 33.61 9.34 43.61
C ASP A 266 35.12 9.60 43.75
N THR A 267 35.85 9.72 42.64
CA THR A 267 37.28 10.10 42.67
C THR A 267 37.49 11.53 43.15
N ASP A 268 36.62 12.46 42.74
CA ASP A 268 36.69 13.85 43.19
C ASP A 268 36.38 13.94 44.69
N PHE A 269 35.39 13.19 45.18
CA PHE A 269 35.08 13.12 46.61
C PHE A 269 36.24 12.52 47.43
N ALA A 270 36.86 11.44 46.93
CA ALA A 270 38.03 10.86 47.57
C ALA A 270 39.21 11.84 47.64
N LYS A 271 39.46 12.61 46.57
CA LYS A 271 40.49 13.65 46.52
C LYS A 271 40.22 14.77 47.52
N GLU A 272 38.99 15.30 47.56
CA GLU A 272 38.59 16.36 48.49
C GLU A 272 38.69 15.88 49.95
N THR A 273 38.27 14.65 50.23
CA THR A 273 38.37 14.06 51.58
C THR A 273 39.83 13.85 51.99
N ALA A 274 40.71 13.46 51.07
CA ALA A 274 42.14 13.34 51.33
C ALA A 274 42.79 14.71 51.62
N GLU A 275 42.41 15.75 50.88
CA GLU A 275 42.90 17.13 51.13
C GLU A 275 42.36 17.71 52.45
N LEU A 276 41.09 17.46 52.77
CA LEU A 276 40.53 17.82 54.08
C LEU A 276 41.31 17.14 55.21
N THR A 277 41.55 15.83 55.08
CA THR A 277 42.29 15.04 56.07
C THR A 277 43.74 15.52 56.19
N ARG A 278 44.42 15.78 55.07
CA ARG A 278 45.76 16.37 55.04
C ARG A 278 45.77 17.72 55.75
N THR A 279 44.80 18.58 55.48
CA THR A 279 44.70 19.91 56.09
C THR A 279 44.46 19.81 57.59
N GLN A 280 43.62 18.89 58.05
CA GLN A 280 43.41 18.61 59.47
C GLN A 280 44.67 18.06 60.15
N ILE A 281 45.40 17.14 59.51
CA ILE A 281 46.69 16.63 60.01
C ILE A 281 47.72 17.76 60.07
N LEU A 282 47.80 18.63 59.06
CA LEU A 282 48.71 19.78 59.09
C LEU A 282 48.33 20.79 60.18
N GLN A 283 47.04 20.99 60.45
CA GLN A 283 46.58 21.81 61.58
C GLN A 283 46.97 21.18 62.92
N GLN A 284 46.75 19.88 63.12
CA GLN A 284 47.11 19.16 64.35
C GLN A 284 48.64 19.03 64.54
N ALA A 285 49.38 18.77 63.47
CA ALA A 285 50.84 18.73 63.48
C ALA A 285 51.40 20.15 63.68
N GLY A 286 50.78 21.17 63.10
CA GLY A 286 51.13 22.57 63.32
C GLY A 286 51.00 22.98 64.79
N THR A 287 49.90 22.61 65.45
CA THR A 287 49.71 22.87 66.89
C THR A 287 50.64 22.03 67.76
N ALA A 288 50.87 20.76 67.44
CA ALA A 288 51.81 19.89 68.16
C ALA A 288 53.28 20.32 67.98
N MET A 289 53.68 20.74 66.78
CA MET A 289 55.01 21.29 66.50
C MET A 289 55.20 22.63 67.21
N LEU A 290 54.17 23.48 67.29
CA LEU A 290 54.19 24.70 68.11
C LEU A 290 54.36 24.35 69.60
N ALA A 291 53.63 23.35 70.10
CA ALA A 291 53.75 22.88 71.48
C ALA A 291 55.15 22.30 71.78
N GLN A 292 55.71 21.48 70.88
CA GLN A 292 57.05 20.90 71.00
C GLN A 292 58.14 21.98 70.90
N ALA A 293 58.02 22.91 69.95
CA ALA A 293 58.94 24.05 69.81
C ALA A 293 58.90 24.98 71.02
N ASN A 294 57.76 25.07 71.72
CA ASN A 294 57.66 25.79 72.99
C ASN A 294 58.25 25.01 74.18
N GLN A 295 58.33 23.68 74.12
CA GLN A 295 58.95 22.83 75.17
C GLN A 295 60.47 22.71 75.05
N VAL A 296 61.04 22.77 73.84
CA VAL A 296 62.50 22.70 73.62
C VAL A 296 63.27 23.78 74.39
N PRO A 297 62.87 25.07 74.40
CA PRO A 297 63.50 26.10 75.23
C PRO A 297 63.40 25.82 76.74
N GLN A 298 62.31 25.19 77.19
CA GLN A 298 62.11 24.86 78.62
C GLN A 298 63.04 23.73 79.08
N ASN A 299 63.33 22.76 78.22
CA ASN A 299 64.32 21.71 78.51
C ASN A 299 65.76 22.24 78.51
N VAL A 300 66.07 23.25 77.69
CA VAL A 300 67.39 23.90 77.71
C VAL A 300 67.58 24.74 78.99
N LEU A 301 66.51 25.33 79.52
CA LEU A 301 66.52 26.03 80.81
C LEU A 301 66.63 25.09 82.03
N SER A 302 66.22 23.82 81.93
CA SER A 302 66.40 22.85 83.03
C SER A 302 67.84 22.31 83.13
N LEU A 303 68.60 22.31 82.04
CA LEU A 303 70.02 21.95 81.97
C LEU A 303 70.98 23.04 82.50
N LEU A 304 70.46 24.26 82.75
CA LEU A 304 71.22 25.40 83.28
C LEU A 304 70.97 25.64 84.78
N ARG A 305 70.49 24.63 85.52
CA ARG A 305 70.27 24.67 86.97
C ARG A 305 71.14 23.67 87.71
#